data_AF-A0A5C8J2A4-F1
#
_entry.id   AF-A0A5C8J2A4-F1
#
_cell.length_a   1.000
_cell.length_b   1.000
_cell.length_c   1.000
_cell.angle_alpha   90.00
_cell.angle_beta   90.00
_cell.angle_gamma   90.00
#
_symmetry.space_group_name_H-M   'P 1'
#
loop_
_entity.id
_entity.type
_entity.pdbx_description
1 polymer ?
#
loop_
_entity_poly.entity_id
_entity_poly.type
_entity_poly.pdbx_seq_one_letter_code
_entity_poly.pdbx_strand_id
1 'polypeptide(L)'
;MKNPLAPPVSIAYYTKQSYKLLLERAEDRENLDDNYKDWLTKVKELQADFRRQGIKANLYEVDMEELRMWCLHKSLPNIQSSRSQFVSEMMNRRPS
;
A
#
# COMPACT_ATOMS: atom_id res chain seq x y z
N MET A 1 13.18 -12.36 20.55
CA MET A 1 14.43 -11.95 19.86
C MET A 1 14.02 -11.20 18.60
N LYS A 2 14.52 -9.98 18.38
CA LYS A 2 14.24 -9.21 17.14
C LYS A 2 15.14 -9.77 16.04
N ASN A 3 14.59 -10.18 14.90
CA ASN A 3 15.37 -10.67 13.77
C ASN A 3 15.88 -9.47 12.94
N PRO A 4 17.19 -9.15 12.98
CA PRO A 4 17.73 -7.96 12.31
C PRO A 4 17.79 -8.09 10.77
N LEU A 5 17.39 -9.24 10.22
CA LEU A 5 17.44 -9.56 8.79
C LEU A 5 16.07 -9.57 8.10
N ALA A 6 14.97 -9.29 8.82
CA ALA A 6 13.65 -9.24 8.18
C ALA A 6 13.60 -8.08 7.16
N PRO A 7 13.20 -8.32 5.91
CA PRO A 7 13.13 -7.27 4.91
C PRO A 7 12.17 -6.16 5.36
N PRO A 8 12.44 -4.88 5.01
CA PRO A 8 11.53 -3.79 5.33
C PRO A 8 10.14 -4.06 4.78
N VAL A 9 9.11 -3.79 5.58
CA VAL A 9 7.72 -3.84 5.12
C VAL A 9 7.39 -2.51 4.45
N SER A 10 6.75 -2.57 3.29
CA SER A 10 6.20 -1.38 2.62
C SER A 10 4.69 -1.39 2.72
N ILE A 11 4.14 -0.29 3.24
CA ILE A 11 2.70 -0.07 3.36
C ILE A 11 2.28 0.82 2.19
N ALA A 12 1.26 0.39 1.45
CA ALA A 12 0.67 1.20 0.39
C ALA A 12 0.17 2.55 0.96
N TYR A 13 0.61 3.63 0.35
CA TYR A 13 0.26 4.99 0.73
C TYR A 13 -0.32 5.73 -0.47
N TYR A 14 -1.41 6.45 -0.24
CA TYR A 14 -2.06 7.31 -1.21
C TYR A 14 -2.04 8.73 -0.65
N THR A 15 -1.73 9.70 -1.51
CA THR A 15 -1.98 11.11 -1.21
C THR A 15 -3.48 11.35 -1.17
N LYS A 16 -3.91 12.52 -0.68
CA LYS A 16 -5.34 12.88 -0.72
C LYS A 16 -5.92 12.83 -2.14
N GLN A 17 -5.12 13.13 -3.15
CA GLN A 17 -5.54 13.09 -4.55
C GLN A 17 -5.64 11.65 -5.05
N SER A 18 -4.62 10.82 -4.86
CA SER A 18 -4.66 9.43 -5.30
C SER A 18 -5.63 8.56 -4.50
N TYR A 19 -5.95 8.94 -3.26
CA TYR A 19 -6.99 8.28 -2.48
C TYR A 19 -8.37 8.43 -3.10
N LYS A 20 -8.71 9.60 -3.67
CA LYS A 20 -9.98 9.77 -4.39
C LYS A 20 -10.05 8.84 -5.60
N LEU A 21 -8.96 8.76 -6.36
CA LEU A 21 -8.85 7.83 -7.49
C LEU A 21 -8.94 6.37 -7.04
N LEU A 22 -8.39 6.04 -5.87
CA LEU A 22 -8.54 4.71 -5.28
C LEU A 22 -10.02 4.41 -5.01
N LEU A 23 -10.75 5.32 -4.37
CA LEU A 23 -12.18 5.12 -4.08
C LEU A 23 -13.03 4.95 -5.35
N GLU A 24 -12.65 5.60 -6.45
CA GLU A 24 -13.36 5.49 -7.74
C GLU A 24 -13.04 4.20 -8.50
N ARG A 25 -11.83 3.65 -8.30
CA ARG A 25 -11.28 2.57 -9.14
C ARG A 25 -11.11 1.23 -8.42
N ALA A 26 -11.27 1.22 -7.10
CA ALA A 26 -11.17 0.00 -6.31
C ALA A 26 -12.43 -0.84 -6.49
N GLU A 27 -12.24 -2.12 -6.78
CA GLU A 27 -13.36 -3.08 -6.85
C GLU A 27 -13.82 -3.51 -5.45
N ASP A 28 -12.97 -3.33 -4.44
CA ASP A 28 -13.25 -3.59 -3.03
C ASP A 28 -13.51 -2.29 -2.25
N ARG A 29 -14.24 -1.35 -2.87
CA ARG A 29 -14.52 -0.01 -2.32
C ARG A 29 -15.18 -0.05 -0.94
N GLU A 30 -16.01 -1.06 -0.71
CA GLU A 30 -16.69 -1.32 0.57
C GLU A 30 -15.72 -1.60 1.73
N ASN A 31 -14.48 -2.01 1.42
CA ASN A 31 -13.44 -2.26 2.42
C ASN A 31 -12.56 -1.03 2.70
N LEU A 32 -12.80 0.08 2.00
CA LEU A 32 -12.06 1.33 2.15
C LEU A 32 -12.85 2.34 2.98
N ASP A 33 -12.14 3.12 3.80
CA ASP A 33 -12.76 4.22 4.54
C ASP A 33 -13.25 5.30 3.57
N ASP A 34 -14.45 5.82 3.80
CA ASP A 34 -15.00 6.91 2.99
C ASP A 34 -14.18 8.19 3.10
N ASN A 35 -13.56 8.40 4.27
CA ASN A 35 -12.80 9.60 4.59
C ASN A 35 -11.30 9.33 4.54
N TYR A 36 -10.59 10.13 3.74
CA TYR A 36 -9.12 10.13 3.66
C TYR A 36 -8.44 10.27 5.04
N LYS A 37 -9.01 11.07 5.95
CA LYS A 37 -8.45 11.29 7.29
C LYS A 37 -8.48 10.00 8.12
N ASP A 38 -9.57 9.26 8.04
CA ASP A 38 -9.75 8.03 8.81
C ASP A 38 -8.83 6.94 8.27
N TRP A 39 -8.78 6.79 6.94
CA TRP A 39 -7.81 5.93 6.26
C TRP A 39 -6.37 6.27 6.63
N LEU A 40 -5.99 7.55 6.56
CA LEU A 40 -4.63 8.01 6.87
C LEU A 40 -4.26 7.74 8.33
N THR A 41 -5.22 7.85 9.24
CA THR A 41 -5.02 7.53 10.66
C THR A 41 -4.66 6.06 10.83
N LYS A 42 -5.43 5.15 10.23
CA LYS A 42 -5.16 3.70 10.27
C LYS A 42 -3.80 3.34 9.66
N VAL A 43 -3.42 3.95 8.55
CA VAL A 43 -2.10 3.71 7.93
C VAL A 43 -0.96 4.17 8.83
N LYS A 44 -1.10 5.32 9.49
CA LYS A 44 -0.10 5.82 10.44
C LYS A 44 0.00 4.96 11.69
N GLU A 45 -1.13 4.49 12.20
CA GLU A 45 -1.18 3.54 13.33
C GLU A 45 -0.47 2.23 12.95
N LEU A 46 -0.82 1.63 11.81
CA LEU A 46 -0.16 0.43 11.31
C LEU A 46 1.37 0.61 11.15
N GLN A 47 1.80 1.74 10.60
CA GLN A 47 3.23 2.06 10.49
C GLN A 47 3.90 2.17 11.86
N ALA A 48 3.26 2.85 12.81
CA ALA A 48 3.77 2.99 14.17
C ALA A 48 3.86 1.64 14.88
N ASP A 49 2.87 0.77 14.68
CA ASP A 49 2.80 -0.57 15.28
C ASP A 49 3.94 -1.46 14.80
N PHE A 50 4.23 -1.46 13.50
CA PHE A 50 5.41 -2.15 12.98
C PHE A 50 6.71 -1.58 13.55
N ARG A 51 6.84 -0.25 13.62
CA ARG A 51 8.03 0.39 14.20
C ARG A 51 8.22 0.04 15.68
N ARG A 52 7.14 -0.01 16.48
CA ARG A 52 7.18 -0.45 17.89
C ARG A 52 7.66 -1.90 18.03
N GLN A 53 7.32 -2.75 17.07
CA GLN A 53 7.80 -4.14 17.00
C GLN A 53 9.25 -4.27 16.52
N GLY A 54 9.90 -3.16 16.14
CA GLY A 54 11.26 -3.16 15.59
C GLY A 54 11.32 -3.53 14.10
N ILE A 55 10.18 -3.51 13.42
CA ILE A 55 10.07 -3.77 11.98
C ILE A 55 10.21 -2.43 11.24
N LYS A 56 11.13 -2.38 10.27
CA LYS A 56 11.29 -1.20 9.41
C LYS A 56 10.09 -1.11 8.47
N ALA A 57 9.18 -0.17 8.74
CA ALA A 57 7.99 0.08 7.93
C ALA A 57 8.10 1.40 7.16
N ASN A 58 8.14 1.28 5.83
CA ASN A 58 8.19 2.40 4.89
C ASN A 58 6.82 2.60 4.25
N LEU A 59 6.48 3.85 3.93
CA LEU A 59 5.32 4.14 3.09
C LEU A 59 5.77 4.08 1.63
N TYR A 60 5.03 3.36 0.80
CA TYR A 60 5.18 3.36 -0.64
C TYR A 60 4.06 4.19 -1.24
N GLU A 61 4.39 5.37 -1.77
CA GLU A 61 3.42 6.16 -2.53
C GLU A 61 3.05 5.41 -3.82
N VAL A 62 1.79 5.02 -3.91
CA VAL A 62 1.26 4.27 -5.05
C VAL A 62 0.89 5.24 -6.18
N ASP A 63 1.54 5.06 -7.32
CA ASP A 63 1.09 5.64 -8.58
C ASP A 63 -0.14 4.85 -9.07
N MET A 64 -1.28 5.56 -9.18
CA MET A 64 -2.56 4.95 -9.55
C MET A 64 -2.62 4.51 -11.01
N GLU A 65 -1.81 5.11 -11.88
CA GLU A 65 -1.75 4.73 -13.29
C GLU A 65 -0.82 3.53 -13.49
N GLU A 66 0.32 3.50 -12.79
CA GLU A 66 1.20 2.33 -12.75
C GLU A 66 0.47 1.11 -12.18
N LEU A 67 -0.27 1.27 -11.08
CA LEU A 67 -1.11 0.21 -10.50
C LEU A 67 -2.15 -0.29 -11.51
N ARG A 68 -2.84 0.62 -12.21
CA ARG A 68 -3.85 0.26 -13.21
C ARG A 68 -3.25 -0.57 -14.33
N MET A 69 -2.12 -0.13 -14.89
CA MET A 69 -1.42 -0.83 -15.96
C MET A 69 -0.90 -2.18 -15.51
N TRP A 70 -0.39 -2.28 -14.28
CA TRP A 70 0.07 -3.54 -13.69
C TRP A 70 -1.09 -4.53 -13.49
N CYS A 71 -2.22 -4.07 -12.95
CA CYS A 71 -3.43 -4.88 -12.80
C CYS A 71 -3.93 -5.40 -14.15
N LEU A 72 -4.01 -4.53 -15.16
CA LEU A 72 -4.42 -4.91 -16.52
C LEU A 72 -3.49 -5.97 -17.13
N HIS A 73 -2.17 -5.75 -17.05
CA HIS A 73 -1.18 -6.68 -17.59
C HIS A 73 -1.26 -8.07 -16.94
N LYS A 74 -1.59 -8.12 -15.65
CA LYS A 74 -1.71 -9.38 -14.90
C LYS A 74 -3.13 -9.96 -14.88
N SER A 75 -4.09 -9.28 -15.50
CA SER A 75 -5.52 -9.65 -15.42
C SER A 75 -6.00 -9.79 -13.97
N LEU A 76 -5.55 -8.90 -13.09
CA LEU A 76 -5.92 -8.86 -11.67
C LEU A 76 -6.87 -7.69 -11.40
N PRO A 77 -7.88 -7.88 -10.55
CA PRO A 77 -8.76 -6.79 -10.12
C PRO A 77 -8.04 -5.82 -9.19
N ASN A 78 -8.50 -4.57 -9.13
CA ASN A 78 -7.94 -3.58 -8.19
C ASN A 78 -8.54 -3.74 -6.79
N ILE A 79 -8.01 -4.72 -6.05
CA ILE A 79 -8.40 -5.05 -4.67
C ILE A 79 -7.21 -5.04 -3.72
N GLN A 80 -7.45 -5.11 -2.41
CA GLN A 80 -6.42 -5.05 -1.37
C GLN A 80 -5.23 -5.98 -1.59
N SER A 81 -5.47 -7.24 -1.95
CA SER A 81 -4.41 -8.22 -2.19
C SER A 81 -3.55 -7.84 -3.40
N SER A 82 -4.16 -7.43 -4.51
CA SER A 82 -3.47 -6.95 -5.71
C SER A 82 -2.59 -5.73 -5.42
N ARG A 83 -3.11 -4.76 -4.65
CA ARG A 83 -2.36 -3.55 -4.24
C ARG A 83 -1.15 -3.90 -3.37
N SER A 84 -1.32 -4.87 -2.46
CA SER A 84 -0.22 -5.35 -1.61
C SER A 84 0.86 -6.07 -2.42
N GLN A 85 0.44 -6.89 -3.39
CA GLN A 85 1.35 -7.56 -4.33
C GLN A 85 2.10 -6.54 -5.20
N PHE A 86 1.39 -5.56 -5.76
CA PHE A 86 1.97 -4.48 -6.55
C PHE A 86 3.10 -3.77 -5.79
N VAL A 87 2.83 -3.30 -4.57
CA VAL A 87 3.84 -2.63 -3.73
C VAL A 87 5.04 -3.54 -3.46
N SER A 88 4.80 -4.82 -3.17
CA SER A 88 5.88 -5.78 -2.92
C SER A 88 6.77 -5.98 -4.15
N GLU A 89 6.18 -6.09 -5.35
CA GLU A 89 6.91 -6.21 -6.61
C GLU A 89 7.69 -4.93 -6.94
N MET A 90 7.11 -3.75 -6.74
CA MET A 90 7.80 -2.48 -7.01
C MET A 90 8.99 -2.26 -6.08
N MET A 91 8.89 -2.69 -4.82
CA MET A 91 10.00 -2.61 -3.87
C MET A 91 11.18 -3.51 -4.28
N ASN A 92 10.90 -4.69 -4.84
CA ASN A 92 11.96 -5.61 -5.31
C ASN A 92 12.64 -5.14 -6.60
N ARG A 93 12.01 -4.23 -7.36
CA ARG A 93 12.55 -3.69 -8.62
C ARG A 93 13.47 -2.48 -8.41
N ARG A 94 13.47 -1.86 -7.22
CA ARG A 94 14.35 -0.72 -6.94
C ARG A 94 15.78 -1.23 -6.70
N PRO A 95 16.79 -0.78 -7.47
CA PRO A 95 18.18 -1.11 -7.16
C PRO A 95 18.53 -0.60 -5.76
N SER A 96 19.24 -1.43 -5.00
CA SER A 96 19.68 -1.16 -3.63
C SER A 96 20.64 0.02 -3.55
#